data_AF-A0A9N8DA40-F1
#
_entry.id   AF-A0A9N8DA40-F1
#
_cell.length_a   1.000
_cell.length_b   1.000
_cell.length_c   1.000
_cell.angle_alpha   90.00
_cell.angle_beta   90.00
_cell.angle_gamma   90.00
#
_symmetry.space_group_name_H-M   'P 1'
#
loop_
_entity.id
_entity.type
_entity.pdbx_description
1 polymer ?
#
loop_
_entity_poly.entity_id
_entity_poly.type
_entity_poly.pdbx_seq_one_letter_code
_entity_poly.pdbx_strand_id
1 'polypeptide(L)'
;MMRLNNRRFIGLTCGLLVQVASFARAFVTPVPTRVGAASFTGTGFGISPLFASDSEDSTELPPIPTEWQGDVLQALRNVIDPDLNQDIVTLGFVKNLKLDDRDVSFDVELTTPACPVKEVFASDCERLVKDIAWTEKVSVTMTAQETAMDTETLGMTQVGAVIAVSSCKGGVGKSTTAVNLAFALQRLGATVGIFDADFYGPSLPTMVTPDNDVVRFVGRQVAPLQRNGVRLMSFGYVNEGSAVMRGPMITQLLDQFLSVTHWGSMDYLIIDMPPGTGDIQLTLTQRLNITAAVIVTTPQELSFADVVRGVEMFDSVNVPCVAVVENMAYYQVENNVDQEKLKEEFAEKLRAKGTLANGEADDMADELVQLVLENTPAEQQIRIFGPGHKTRLSEQWGIEHTYSMPLMDQIAANGDSGTPYVLDNPESTQTKTYLELAGTVVSEVAKSKYSKDSMRPEISFDDVAHKINVDDDFITPANLRRSCRCAACVEEMTGRQILMATDISEEIRPMKMYPTGQYALSVDWSDGHRSLYPYRQIQSLLAGETSPKKEMRI
;
A
#
# COMPACT_ATOMS: atom_id res chain seq x y z
N MET A 1 8.61 -23.45 -49.23
CA MET A 1 9.45 -22.80 -50.27
C MET A 1 10.12 -21.60 -49.61
N MET A 2 11.46 -21.63 -49.45
CA MET A 2 12.44 -20.53 -49.25
C MET A 2 12.15 -19.39 -48.23
N ARG A 3 13.08 -18.87 -47.43
CA ARG A 3 14.52 -19.11 -47.16
C ARG A 3 14.90 -18.22 -45.97
N LEU A 4 15.90 -18.65 -45.20
CA LEU A 4 16.64 -17.85 -44.22
C LEU A 4 17.21 -16.56 -44.83
N ASN A 5 17.41 -15.53 -44.00
CA ASN A 5 18.71 -14.85 -43.99
C ASN A 5 19.08 -14.22 -42.65
N ASN A 6 20.32 -14.48 -42.28
CA ASN A 6 21.04 -14.05 -41.08
C ASN A 6 22.30 -13.29 -41.58
N ARG A 7 22.94 -12.49 -40.70
CA ARG A 7 24.17 -11.64 -40.88
C ARG A 7 23.87 -10.16 -41.22
N ARG A 8 24.46 -9.15 -40.56
CA ARG A 8 25.89 -8.96 -40.24
C ARG A 8 26.14 -8.05 -39.02
N PHE A 9 27.15 -8.46 -38.24
CA PHE A 9 27.94 -7.67 -37.29
C PHE A 9 29.24 -7.17 -37.97
N ILE A 10 30.00 -6.32 -37.26
CA ILE A 10 31.35 -5.75 -37.55
C ILE A 10 31.26 -4.38 -38.26
N GLY A 11 31.82 -3.27 -37.77
CA GLY A 11 32.72 -2.98 -36.65
C GLY A 11 33.53 -1.73 -37.02
N LEU A 12 33.80 -0.83 -36.06
CA LEU A 12 34.92 0.11 -36.18
C LEU A 12 35.26 0.70 -34.80
N THR A 13 36.36 0.22 -34.25
CA THR A 13 37.14 0.76 -33.13
C THR A 13 38.38 1.46 -33.68
N CYS A 14 38.60 2.73 -33.30
CA CYS A 14 39.88 3.47 -33.27
C CYS A 14 39.54 4.89 -32.77
N GLY A 15 40.22 5.56 -31.84
CA GLY A 15 41.42 5.33 -31.05
C GLY A 15 41.83 6.66 -30.39
N LEU A 16 42.39 6.55 -29.18
CA LEU A 16 43.37 7.44 -28.51
C LEU A 16 43.20 8.98 -28.43
N LEU A 17 43.10 9.46 -27.17
CA LEU A 17 44.01 10.41 -26.46
C LEU A 17 44.76 11.51 -27.26
N VAL A 18 44.65 12.77 -26.80
CA VAL A 18 45.76 13.67 -26.33
C VAL A 18 45.30 15.15 -26.21
N GLN A 19 45.39 15.68 -24.97
CA GLN A 19 45.85 17.00 -24.47
C GLN A 19 45.53 18.38 -25.12
N VAL A 20 45.08 19.30 -24.23
CA VAL A 20 45.67 20.61 -23.85
C VAL A 20 45.43 21.88 -24.73
N ALA A 21 44.65 22.79 -24.12
CA ALA A 21 44.80 24.25 -23.94
C ALA A 21 44.57 25.28 -25.07
N SER A 22 44.11 26.44 -24.54
CA SER A 22 44.19 27.83 -25.04
C SER A 22 43.04 28.28 -25.96
N PHE A 23 42.40 29.45 -25.81
CA PHE A 23 42.91 30.77 -25.43
C PHE A 23 41.81 31.69 -24.85
N ALA A 24 42.25 32.64 -24.01
CA ALA A 24 41.49 33.70 -23.35
C ALA A 24 41.33 34.99 -24.18
N ARG A 25 40.36 35.83 -23.79
CA ARG A 25 40.37 37.33 -23.70
C ARG A 25 38.90 37.82 -23.61
N ALA A 26 38.51 38.90 -22.94
CA ALA A 26 39.06 39.83 -21.96
C ALA A 26 37.98 40.91 -21.74
N PHE A 27 37.86 41.52 -20.56
CA PHE A 27 37.59 42.96 -20.39
C PHE A 27 38.01 43.42 -18.98
N VAL A 28 38.42 44.68 -18.88
CA VAL A 28 39.44 45.26 -17.99
C VAL A 28 38.89 46.52 -17.28
N THR A 29 38.88 46.53 -15.92
CA THR A 29 39.16 47.60 -14.89
C THR A 29 38.48 49.01 -14.94
N PRO A 30 38.66 49.99 -13.99
CA PRO A 30 39.24 50.03 -12.59
C PRO A 30 38.50 50.88 -11.47
N VAL A 31 38.82 50.63 -10.17
CA VAL A 31 39.26 51.48 -8.98
C VAL A 31 38.67 52.92 -8.78
N PRO A 32 38.32 53.47 -7.54
CA PRO A 32 39.27 53.72 -6.42
C PRO A 32 38.82 53.76 -4.93
N THR A 33 39.88 53.88 -4.11
CA THR A 33 40.09 54.02 -2.65
C THR A 33 39.62 55.33 -1.99
N ARG A 34 39.44 55.32 -0.65
CA ARG A 34 39.84 56.45 0.24
C ARG A 34 40.07 56.05 1.71
N VAL A 35 41.01 56.78 2.32
CA VAL A 35 41.59 56.72 3.68
C VAL A 35 40.91 57.75 4.61
N GLY A 36 40.89 57.52 5.93
CA GLY A 36 40.63 58.56 6.94
C GLY A 36 40.90 58.08 8.37
N ALA A 37 41.73 58.83 9.10
CA ALA A 37 42.29 58.51 10.42
C ALA A 37 41.64 59.28 11.59
N ALA A 38 41.71 58.68 12.79
CA ALA A 38 41.85 59.21 14.16
C ALA A 38 41.04 60.42 14.69
N SER A 39 40.48 60.28 15.90
CA SER A 39 40.75 61.18 17.04
C SER A 39 40.14 60.69 18.37
N PHE A 40 40.86 61.02 19.44
CA PHE A 40 40.70 60.67 20.86
C PHE A 40 39.97 61.80 21.62
N THR A 41 39.37 61.50 22.79
CA THR A 41 39.12 62.34 24.01
C THR A 41 37.87 61.78 24.73
N GLY A 42 37.72 61.66 26.05
CA GLY A 42 38.49 61.92 27.28
C GLY A 42 37.72 61.26 28.45
N THR A 43 38.38 60.67 29.45
CA THR A 43 38.71 61.20 30.80
C THR A 43 37.68 60.93 31.92
N GLY A 44 38.15 60.37 33.05
CA GLY A 44 37.53 60.46 34.40
C GLY A 44 37.57 59.15 35.23
N PHE A 45 38.66 58.81 35.94
CA PHE A 45 38.83 58.90 37.43
C PHE A 45 37.73 58.18 38.26
N GLY A 46 37.98 57.28 39.23
CA GLY A 46 39.21 56.74 39.83
C GLY A 46 38.91 55.86 41.08
N ILE A 47 40.01 55.35 41.67
CA ILE A 47 40.29 55.03 43.08
C ILE A 47 39.54 53.90 43.85
N SER A 48 40.32 52.84 44.16
CA SER A 48 40.18 51.82 45.24
C SER A 48 40.42 52.42 46.66
N PRO A 49 40.59 51.66 47.77
CA PRO A 49 40.31 50.24 48.12
C PRO A 49 39.61 50.09 49.52
N LEU A 50 39.31 48.86 49.99
CA LEU A 50 39.68 48.32 51.34
C LEU A 50 38.88 47.06 51.78
N PHE A 51 39.65 46.04 52.26
CA PHE A 51 39.36 44.94 53.22
C PHE A 51 38.32 43.85 52.85
N ALA A 52 38.75 42.59 52.61
CA ALA A 52 39.09 41.51 53.57
C ALA A 52 37.92 40.49 53.61
N SER A 53 38.06 39.16 53.67
CA SER A 53 39.19 38.22 53.73
C SER A 53 38.70 36.83 53.28
N ASP A 54 39.66 35.93 53.03
CA ASP A 54 39.63 34.46 53.10
C ASP A 54 38.78 33.66 52.08
N SER A 55 39.44 32.89 51.20
CA SER A 55 39.81 31.49 51.44
C SER A 55 40.36 30.82 50.16
N GLU A 56 41.16 29.78 50.33
CA GLU A 56 41.89 29.00 49.33
C GLU A 56 41.01 28.23 48.31
N ASP A 57 41.64 27.92 47.17
CA ASP A 57 41.46 26.74 46.32
C ASP A 57 40.35 26.73 45.23
N SER A 58 40.78 26.90 43.98
CA SER A 58 40.44 26.00 42.85
C SER A 58 41.02 26.56 41.54
N THR A 59 42.00 25.86 40.96
CA THR A 59 42.30 25.99 39.53
C THR A 59 41.20 25.31 38.73
N GLU A 60 40.10 26.02 38.47
CA GLU A 60 39.09 25.58 37.51
C GLU A 60 39.71 25.56 36.10
N LEU A 61 39.82 24.37 35.52
CA LEU A 61 40.08 24.19 34.08
C LEU A 61 38.89 24.76 33.29
N PRO A 62 39.14 25.40 32.12
CA PRO A 62 38.09 26.06 31.36
C PRO A 62 37.05 25.03 30.86
N PRO A 63 35.78 25.45 30.67
CA PRO A 63 34.72 24.55 30.25
C PRO A 63 34.93 24.07 28.81
N ILE A 64 34.57 22.81 28.55
CA ILE A 64 34.72 22.08 27.28
C ILE A 64 34.05 22.86 26.13
N PRO A 65 34.76 23.20 25.04
CA PRO A 65 34.18 23.85 23.87
C PRO A 65 33.15 22.97 23.16
N THR A 66 32.01 23.54 22.76
CA THR A 66 30.91 22.86 22.05
C THR A 66 31.32 22.26 20.69
N GLU A 67 32.50 22.62 20.17
CA GLU A 67 33.04 22.18 18.87
C GLU A 67 33.67 20.78 18.91
N TRP A 68 34.09 20.30 20.09
CA TRP A 68 34.84 19.04 20.23
C TRP A 68 34.00 17.79 19.98
N GLN A 69 32.69 17.84 20.25
CA GLN A 69 31.78 16.76 19.89
C GLN A 69 31.68 16.59 18.37
N GLY A 70 31.73 17.71 17.63
CA GLY A 70 31.73 17.71 16.16
C GLY A 70 32.96 17.02 15.59
N ASP A 71 34.15 17.32 16.14
CA ASP A 71 35.42 16.72 15.72
C ASP A 71 35.44 15.20 15.92
N VAL A 72 34.96 14.72 17.07
CA VAL A 72 34.88 13.28 17.37
C VAL A 72 33.89 12.57 16.43
N LEU A 73 32.71 13.14 16.22
CA LEU A 73 31.72 12.57 15.30
C LEU A 73 32.22 12.60 13.84
N GLN A 74 32.97 13.63 13.44
CA GLN A 74 33.57 13.72 12.12
C GLN A 74 34.67 12.67 11.92
N ALA A 75 35.49 12.40 12.94
CA ALA A 75 36.48 11.33 12.88
C ALA A 75 35.83 9.94 12.75
N LEU A 76 34.76 9.70 13.52
CA LEU A 76 34.02 8.42 13.54
C LEU A 76 33.22 8.14 12.25
N ARG A 77 32.90 9.17 11.44
CA ARG A 77 32.29 8.99 10.10
C ARG A 77 33.17 8.22 9.11
N ASN A 78 34.47 8.06 9.39
CA ASN A 78 35.36 7.27 8.55
C ASN A 78 35.28 5.76 8.82
N VAL A 79 34.54 5.34 9.85
CA VAL A 79 34.29 3.93 10.13
C VAL A 79 33.02 3.51 9.39
N ILE A 80 33.20 2.66 8.37
CA ILE A 80 32.12 2.16 7.52
C ILE A 80 31.71 0.76 7.97
N ASP A 81 30.40 0.56 8.13
CA ASP A 81 29.85 -0.78 8.36
C ASP A 81 29.95 -1.63 7.07
N PRO A 82 30.62 -2.80 7.08
CA PRO A 82 30.84 -3.59 5.88
C PRO A 82 29.56 -4.28 5.39
N ASP A 83 28.55 -4.45 6.25
CA ASP A 83 27.29 -5.11 5.91
C ASP A 83 26.27 -4.10 5.37
N LEU A 84 26.24 -2.88 5.93
CA LEU A 84 25.32 -1.80 5.57
C LEU A 84 25.92 -0.76 4.62
N ASN A 85 27.23 -0.80 4.38
CA ASN A 85 27.99 0.10 3.51
C ASN A 85 27.75 1.60 3.79
N GLN A 86 27.56 1.95 5.06
CA GLN A 86 27.30 3.31 5.54
C GLN A 86 28.09 3.59 6.83
N ASP A 87 28.36 4.86 7.13
CA ASP A 87 29.16 5.21 8.31
C ASP A 87 28.39 5.02 9.63
N ILE A 88 29.11 4.62 10.68
CA ILE A 88 28.52 4.30 12.00
C ILE A 88 27.84 5.49 12.69
N VAL A 89 28.16 6.72 12.30
CA VAL A 89 27.57 7.93 12.88
C VAL A 89 26.22 8.21 12.24
N THR A 90 26.11 8.08 10.91
CA THR A 90 24.85 8.17 10.17
C THR A 90 23.92 7.01 10.50
N LEU A 91 24.47 5.80 10.72
CA LEU A 91 23.73 4.65 11.24
C LEU A 91 23.30 4.82 12.71
N GLY A 92 23.85 5.82 13.41
CA GLY A 92 23.51 6.14 14.79
C GLY A 92 24.02 5.11 15.80
N PHE A 93 25.03 4.31 15.47
CA PHE A 93 25.62 3.30 16.36
C PHE A 93 26.43 3.92 17.50
N VAL A 94 26.92 5.16 17.33
CA VAL A 94 27.62 5.90 18.37
C VAL A 94 26.61 6.46 19.38
N LYS A 95 26.66 5.97 20.62
CA LYS A 95 25.79 6.38 21.74
C LYS A 95 26.62 6.86 22.93
N ASN A 96 25.97 7.57 23.85
CA ASN A 96 26.53 7.98 25.14
C ASN A 96 27.90 8.67 25.05
N LEU A 97 28.13 9.46 24.00
CA LEU A 97 29.37 10.23 23.84
C LEU A 97 29.51 11.24 24.99
N LYS A 98 30.51 11.03 25.84
CA LYS A 98 30.89 11.90 26.93
C LYS A 98 32.32 12.36 26.71
N LEU A 99 32.50 13.67 26.86
CA LEU A 99 33.80 14.32 26.87
C LEU A 99 34.02 14.80 28.31
N ASP A 100 35.09 14.35 28.94
CA ASP A 100 35.54 14.84 30.24
C ASP A 100 36.97 15.38 30.07
N ASP A 101 37.07 16.69 29.92
CA ASP A 101 38.29 17.38 29.48
C ASP A 101 38.88 16.75 28.20
N ARG A 102 39.98 16.01 28.30
CA ARG A 102 40.67 15.35 27.17
C ARG A 102 40.38 13.85 27.04
N ASP A 103 39.51 13.32 27.89
CA ASP A 103 39.10 11.93 27.88
C ASP A 103 37.77 11.77 27.14
N VAL A 104 37.76 10.88 26.14
CA VAL A 104 36.62 10.62 25.28
C VAL A 104 36.07 9.22 25.55
N SER A 105 34.79 9.13 25.91
CA SER A 105 34.11 7.86 26.11
C SER A 105 32.81 7.80 25.32
N PHE A 106 32.56 6.66 24.66
CA PHE A 106 31.32 6.43 23.91
C PHE A 106 31.07 4.94 23.75
N ASP A 107 29.82 4.63 23.46
CA ASP A 107 29.36 3.27 23.20
C ASP A 107 29.15 3.09 21.69
N VAL A 108 29.56 1.94 21.17
CA VAL A 108 29.25 1.54 19.79
C VAL A 108 28.32 0.33 19.85
N GLU A 109 27.05 0.57 19.50
CA GLU A 109 25.97 -0.39 19.58
C GLU A 109 25.83 -1.13 18.25
N LEU A 110 26.23 -2.41 18.22
CA LEU A 110 26.18 -3.23 17.00
C LEU A 110 24.86 -4.00 16.88
N THR A 111 24.41 -4.19 15.64
CA THR A 111 23.14 -4.84 15.27
C THR A 111 23.11 -6.35 15.47
N THR A 112 24.27 -7.01 15.63
CA THR A 112 24.33 -8.45 15.93
C THR A 112 25.41 -8.82 16.95
N PRO A 113 25.13 -9.72 17.92
CA PRO A 113 26.12 -10.13 18.92
C PRO A 113 27.27 -10.96 18.36
N ALA A 114 27.10 -11.55 17.18
CA ALA A 114 28.00 -12.54 16.58
C ALA A 114 28.88 -12.00 15.44
N CYS A 115 28.99 -10.68 15.27
CA CYS A 115 29.88 -10.12 14.27
C CYS A 115 31.36 -10.35 14.68
N PRO A 116 32.17 -11.09 13.90
CA PRO A 116 33.58 -11.36 14.22
C PRO A 116 34.48 -10.12 14.10
N VAL A 117 33.88 -8.96 13.76
CA VAL A 117 34.57 -7.70 13.48
C VAL A 117 34.50 -6.73 14.68
N LYS A 118 33.87 -7.12 15.79
CA LYS A 118 33.74 -6.29 17.02
C LYS A 118 35.05 -5.65 17.49
N GLU A 119 36.12 -6.42 17.52
CA GLU A 119 37.44 -5.95 17.96
C GLU A 119 38.07 -4.98 16.95
N VAL A 120 37.80 -5.18 15.66
CA VAL A 120 38.29 -4.31 14.59
C VAL A 120 37.58 -2.95 14.65
N PHE A 121 36.27 -2.93 14.86
CA PHE A 121 35.50 -1.69 15.05
C PHE A 121 35.96 -0.90 16.26
N ALA A 122 36.12 -1.55 17.41
CA ALA A 122 36.62 -0.92 18.62
C ALA A 122 38.00 -0.29 18.37
N SER A 123 38.91 -1.07 17.76
CA SER A 123 40.26 -0.60 17.44
C SER A 123 40.28 0.56 16.45
N ASP A 124 39.42 0.56 15.43
CA ASP A 124 39.37 1.64 14.44
C ASP A 124 38.77 2.92 15.04
N CYS A 125 37.72 2.79 15.86
CA CYS A 125 37.14 3.91 16.59
C CYS A 125 38.16 4.53 17.57
N GLU A 126 38.85 3.70 18.37
CA GLU A 126 39.88 4.16 19.30
C GLU A 126 41.02 4.89 18.58
N ARG A 127 41.51 4.31 17.48
CA ARG A 127 42.60 4.90 16.69
C ARG A 127 42.21 6.25 16.11
N LEU A 128 41.06 6.34 15.45
CA LEU A 128 40.62 7.58 14.79
C LEU A 128 40.34 8.72 15.78
N VAL A 129 39.81 8.41 16.96
CA VAL A 129 39.54 9.42 17.99
C VAL A 129 40.82 9.81 18.73
N LYS A 130 41.78 8.90 18.89
CA LYS A 130 43.10 9.19 19.49
C LYS A 130 44.01 10.04 18.60
N ASP A 131 43.80 10.02 17.28
CA ASP A 131 44.54 10.85 16.33
C ASP A 131 44.13 12.34 16.38
N ILE A 132 43.10 12.69 17.16
CA ILE A 132 42.68 14.07 17.40
C ILE A 132 43.65 14.73 18.39
N ALA A 133 44.22 15.89 18.02
CA ALA A 133 45.35 16.49 18.73
C ALA A 133 45.15 16.80 20.22
N TRP A 134 43.89 16.89 20.69
CA TRP A 134 43.55 17.21 22.07
C TRP A 134 43.12 15.99 22.90
N THR A 135 43.01 14.79 22.33
CA THR A 135 42.56 13.60 23.06
C THR A 135 43.73 12.91 23.79
N GLU A 136 43.55 12.60 25.07
CA GLU A 136 44.55 11.90 25.89
C GLU A 136 44.19 10.43 26.10
N LYS A 137 42.91 10.17 26.39
CA LYS A 137 42.39 8.82 26.60
C LYS A 137 41.10 8.62 25.82
N VAL A 138 40.98 7.44 25.22
CA VAL A 138 39.76 7.01 24.53
C VAL A 138 39.32 5.69 25.14
N SER A 139 38.03 5.60 25.49
CA SER A 139 37.41 4.35 25.93
C SER A 139 36.18 4.06 25.08
N VAL A 140 36.24 2.97 24.31
CA VAL A 140 35.12 2.52 23.49
C VAL A 140 34.48 1.32 24.13
N THR A 141 33.19 1.43 24.47
CA THR A 141 32.43 0.29 24.99
C THR A 141 31.62 -0.31 23.85
N MET A 142 31.96 -1.53 23.45
CA MET A 142 31.16 -2.27 22.48
C MET A 142 29.95 -2.85 23.19
N THR A 143 28.75 -2.34 22.86
CA THR A 143 27.49 -2.90 23.34
C THR A 143 26.85 -3.70 22.21
N ALA A 144 26.25 -4.83 22.57
CA ALA A 144 25.44 -5.60 21.65
C ALA A 144 24.04 -5.64 22.22
N GLN A 145 23.05 -5.25 21.43
CA GLN A 145 21.68 -5.48 21.80
C GLN A 145 21.37 -6.96 21.47
N GLU A 146 21.04 -7.76 22.48
CA GLU A 146 20.33 -9.02 22.23
C GLU A 146 18.96 -8.63 21.67
N THR A 147 18.65 -9.08 20.46
CA THR A 147 17.29 -9.00 19.90
C THR A 147 16.40 -10.01 20.62
N ALA A 148 16.25 -9.83 21.93
CA ALA A 148 15.23 -10.41 22.76
C ALA A 148 14.37 -9.25 23.30
N MET A 149 13.87 -8.42 22.39
CA MET A 149 12.65 -7.67 22.63
C MET A 149 11.60 -8.33 21.78
N ASP A 150 10.51 -8.74 22.42
CA ASP A 150 9.27 -9.11 21.76
C ASP A 150 8.95 -8.06 20.70
N THR A 151 9.19 -8.41 19.44
CA THR A 151 8.86 -7.64 18.26
C THR A 151 7.34 -7.66 18.03
N GLU A 152 6.55 -7.44 19.08
CA GLU A 152 5.19 -6.96 18.89
C GLU A 152 5.30 -5.51 18.42
N THR A 153 5.56 -5.34 17.11
CA THR A 153 4.98 -4.30 16.27
C THR A 153 4.79 -2.93 16.94
N LEU A 154 5.82 -2.40 17.62
CA LEU A 154 5.76 -1.16 18.40
C LEU A 154 5.25 0.02 17.55
N GLY A 155 5.59 0.07 16.26
CA GLY A 155 5.08 1.07 15.30
C GLY A 155 3.61 0.90 14.90
N MET A 156 3.02 -0.29 15.05
CA MET A 156 1.64 -0.59 14.66
C MET A 156 0.66 -0.67 15.83
N THR A 157 1.13 -0.63 17.08
CA THR A 157 0.28 -0.69 18.29
C THR A 157 -0.80 0.40 18.36
N GLN A 158 -0.60 1.52 17.66
CA GLN A 158 -1.53 2.66 17.61
C GLN A 158 -2.39 2.69 16.32
N VAL A 159 -2.32 1.64 15.49
CA VAL A 159 -3.11 1.51 14.27
C VAL A 159 -4.44 0.84 14.63
N GLY A 160 -5.55 1.51 14.34
CA GLY A 160 -6.89 1.02 14.66
C GLY A 160 -7.24 -0.24 13.88
N ALA A 161 -7.06 -0.25 12.57
CA ALA A 161 -7.33 -1.39 11.70
C ALA A 161 -6.34 -1.45 10.54
N VAL A 162 -5.99 -2.67 10.15
CA VAL A 162 -5.06 -2.93 9.04
C VAL A 162 -5.84 -3.57 7.89
N ILE A 163 -5.85 -2.93 6.73
CA ILE A 163 -6.61 -3.37 5.56
C ILE A 163 -5.63 -3.81 4.47
N ALA A 164 -5.71 -5.08 4.09
CA ALA A 164 -4.88 -5.60 3.01
C ALA A 164 -5.59 -5.42 1.66
N VAL A 165 -4.90 -4.85 0.69
CA VAL A 165 -5.35 -4.81 -0.70
C VAL A 165 -4.50 -5.80 -1.48
N SER A 166 -5.13 -6.88 -1.93
CA SER A 166 -4.43 -8.00 -2.57
C SER A 166 -4.97 -8.27 -3.97
N SER A 167 -4.11 -8.82 -4.81
CA SER A 167 -4.49 -9.35 -6.11
C SER A 167 -3.76 -10.65 -6.37
N CYS A 168 -4.46 -11.57 -7.00
CA CYS A 168 -3.93 -12.90 -7.29
C CYS A 168 -3.15 -12.96 -8.62
N LYS A 169 -3.17 -11.85 -9.38
CA LYS A 169 -2.37 -11.62 -10.59
C LYS A 169 -1.70 -10.24 -10.54
N GLY A 170 -0.57 -10.10 -11.23
CA GLY A 170 0.05 -8.79 -11.50
C GLY A 170 -0.71 -8.01 -12.58
N GLY A 171 -0.66 -6.67 -12.52
CA GLY A 171 -1.20 -5.81 -13.57
C GLY A 171 -2.72 -5.56 -13.54
N VAL A 172 -3.43 -6.02 -12.51
CA VAL A 172 -4.89 -5.80 -12.37
C VAL A 172 -5.28 -4.43 -11.81
N GLY A 173 -4.30 -3.58 -11.45
CA GLY A 173 -4.55 -2.27 -10.81
C GLY A 173 -4.79 -2.34 -9.29
N LYS A 174 -4.15 -3.30 -8.62
CA LYS A 174 -4.14 -3.43 -7.15
C LYS A 174 -3.68 -2.15 -6.46
N SER A 175 -2.49 -1.67 -6.81
CA SER A 175 -1.88 -0.47 -6.21
C SER A 175 -2.69 0.79 -6.48
N THR A 176 -3.26 0.91 -7.69
CA THR A 176 -4.21 1.96 -8.03
C THR A 176 -5.44 1.95 -7.13
N THR A 177 -5.98 0.77 -6.85
CA THR A 177 -7.11 0.61 -5.93
C THR A 177 -6.70 0.92 -4.49
N ALA A 178 -5.52 0.47 -4.04
CA ALA A 178 -5.01 0.72 -2.70
C ALA A 178 -4.82 2.23 -2.43
N VAL A 179 -4.19 2.95 -3.35
CA VAL A 179 -4.00 4.41 -3.27
C VAL A 179 -5.35 5.11 -3.21
N ASN A 180 -6.25 4.87 -4.16
CA ASN A 180 -7.53 5.57 -4.19
C ASN A 180 -8.43 5.22 -2.99
N LEU A 181 -8.38 3.98 -2.48
CA LEU A 181 -9.06 3.59 -1.24
C LEU A 181 -8.52 4.36 -0.03
N ALA A 182 -7.19 4.52 0.08
CA ALA A 182 -6.58 5.28 1.18
C ALA A 182 -7.04 6.75 1.19
N PHE A 183 -7.04 7.39 0.02
CA PHE A 183 -7.51 8.78 -0.11
C PHE A 183 -9.03 8.91 0.03
N ALA A 184 -9.81 7.90 -0.35
CA ALA A 184 -11.26 7.87 -0.11
C ALA A 184 -11.57 7.79 1.40
N LEU A 185 -10.87 6.92 2.15
CA LEU A 185 -11.00 6.85 3.61
C LEU A 185 -10.61 8.17 4.28
N GLN A 186 -9.55 8.83 3.80
CA GLN A 186 -9.16 10.15 4.29
C GLN A 186 -10.24 11.20 4.06
N ARG A 187 -10.92 11.17 2.91
CA ARG A 187 -12.05 12.08 2.60
C ARG A 187 -13.27 11.84 3.47
N LEU A 188 -13.46 10.61 3.96
CA LEU A 188 -14.47 10.30 4.97
C LEU A 188 -14.07 10.79 6.38
N GLY A 189 -12.91 11.43 6.53
CA GLY A 189 -12.42 12.03 7.76
C GLY A 189 -11.53 11.11 8.60
N ALA A 190 -11.17 9.93 8.10
CA ALA A 190 -10.30 9.01 8.83
C ALA A 190 -8.83 9.42 8.74
N THR A 191 -8.05 9.08 9.76
CA THR A 191 -6.60 9.18 9.73
C THR A 191 -6.02 7.91 9.08
N VAL A 192 -5.31 8.08 7.97
CA VAL A 192 -4.94 6.95 7.09
C VAL A 192 -3.43 6.92 6.81
N GLY A 193 -2.87 5.72 6.83
CA GLY A 193 -1.56 5.40 6.24
C GLY A 193 -1.69 4.42 5.07
N ILE A 194 -0.74 4.47 4.15
CA ILE A 194 -0.55 3.45 3.11
C ILE A 194 0.90 2.96 3.12
N PHE A 195 1.05 1.64 3.13
CA PHE A 195 2.32 0.93 3.08
C PHE A 195 2.38 0.07 1.82
N ASP A 196 3.38 0.32 0.98
CA ASP A 196 3.68 -0.47 -0.21
C ASP A 196 4.58 -1.65 0.18
N ALA A 197 3.99 -2.85 0.15
CA ALA A 197 4.70 -4.09 0.44
C ALA A 197 5.17 -4.82 -0.84
N ASP A 198 5.04 -4.20 -2.02
CA ASP A 198 5.55 -4.74 -3.28
C ASP A 198 7.01 -4.33 -3.53
N PHE A 199 7.95 -5.08 -2.93
CA PHE A 199 9.38 -4.77 -3.02
C PHE A 199 9.99 -4.97 -4.41
N TYR A 200 9.37 -5.77 -5.28
CA TYR A 200 9.93 -6.07 -6.61
C TYR A 200 9.52 -5.03 -7.66
N GLY A 201 8.39 -4.36 -7.44
CA GLY A 201 7.88 -3.32 -8.32
C GLY A 201 7.08 -2.28 -7.53
N PRO A 202 7.74 -1.52 -6.63
CA PRO A 202 7.06 -0.52 -5.84
C PRO A 202 6.43 0.51 -6.76
N SER A 203 5.12 0.67 -6.66
CA SER A 203 4.34 1.54 -7.53
C SER A 203 3.92 2.82 -6.83
N LEU A 204 3.86 2.81 -5.49
CA LEU A 204 3.41 3.94 -4.70
C LEU A 204 4.20 5.23 -4.96
N PRO A 205 5.55 5.22 -5.09
CA PRO A 205 6.32 6.44 -5.36
C PRO A 205 6.02 7.10 -6.71
N THR A 206 5.64 6.31 -7.70
CA THR A 206 5.22 6.83 -9.00
C THR A 206 3.81 7.41 -8.92
N MET A 207 2.91 6.74 -8.20
CA MET A 207 1.49 7.09 -8.13
C MET A 207 1.17 8.25 -7.20
N VAL A 208 2.02 8.55 -6.23
CA VAL A 208 1.77 9.59 -5.24
C VAL A 208 3.04 10.40 -5.04
N THR A 209 3.03 11.66 -5.46
CA THR A 209 4.10 12.60 -5.11
C THR A 209 3.88 13.13 -3.70
N PRO A 210 4.81 12.93 -2.77
CA PRO A 210 4.73 13.48 -1.42
C PRO A 210 4.72 15.02 -1.41
N ASP A 211 4.14 15.62 -0.38
CA ASP A 211 4.17 17.08 -0.17
C ASP A 211 5.60 17.57 0.14
N ASN A 212 6.43 16.70 0.73
CA ASN A 212 7.87 16.91 0.94
C ASN A 212 8.62 15.61 0.67
N ASP A 213 9.82 15.71 0.11
CA ASP A 213 10.74 14.61 -0.21
C ASP A 213 11.73 14.29 0.92
N VAL A 214 11.78 15.13 1.96
CA VAL A 214 12.68 14.94 3.10
C VAL A 214 12.15 13.89 4.06
N VAL A 215 12.79 12.72 4.09
CA VAL A 215 12.58 11.69 5.12
C VAL A 215 13.06 12.23 6.47
N ARG A 216 12.17 12.26 7.46
CA ARG A 216 12.48 12.74 8.81
C ARG A 216 12.63 11.57 9.77
N PHE A 217 13.57 11.69 10.71
CA PHE A 217 13.71 10.74 11.80
C PHE A 217 13.05 11.29 13.07
N VAL A 218 12.28 10.46 13.75
CA VAL A 218 11.68 10.71 15.07
C VAL A 218 12.35 9.75 16.05
N GLY A 219 13.42 10.21 16.71
CA GLY A 219 14.27 9.34 17.52
C GLY A 219 14.99 8.28 16.66
N ARG A 220 14.75 7.00 16.94
CA ARG A 220 15.27 5.86 16.15
C ARG A 220 14.34 5.45 14.99
N GLN A 221 13.17 6.09 14.86
CA GLN A 221 12.14 5.70 13.90
C GLN A 221 12.09 6.65 12.70
N VAL A 222 11.66 6.13 11.54
CA VAL A 222 11.45 6.90 10.31
C VAL A 222 10.02 7.42 10.29
N ALA A 223 9.85 8.72 10.13
CA ALA A 223 8.53 9.31 9.89
C ALA A 223 8.11 9.04 8.44
N PRO A 224 6.90 8.52 8.20
CA PRO A 224 6.40 8.34 6.85
C PRO A 224 6.24 9.69 6.15
N LEU A 225 6.46 9.69 4.83
CA LEU A 225 6.16 10.85 3.98
C LEU A 225 4.65 11.13 4.02
N GLN A 226 4.22 12.30 3.57
CA GLN A 226 2.80 12.67 3.64
C GLN A 226 2.34 13.31 2.34
N ARG A 227 1.08 13.05 2.00
CA ARG A 227 0.34 13.73 0.93
C ARG A 227 -1.08 13.97 1.39
N ASN A 228 -1.52 15.22 1.46
CA ASN A 228 -2.88 15.60 1.89
C ASN A 228 -3.30 14.95 3.22
N GLY A 229 -2.35 14.75 4.14
CA GLY A 229 -2.59 14.11 5.45
C GLY A 229 -2.61 12.57 5.45
N VAL A 230 -2.49 11.92 4.29
CA VAL A 230 -2.24 10.46 4.21
C VAL A 230 -0.75 10.20 4.39
N ARG A 231 -0.40 9.29 5.29
CA ARG A 231 0.98 8.87 5.57
C ARG A 231 1.41 7.82 4.54
N LEU A 232 2.56 7.99 3.90
CA LEU A 232 3.08 7.17 2.81
C LEU A 232 4.38 6.50 3.23
N MET A 233 4.48 5.18 3.01
CA MET A 233 5.73 4.43 3.16
C MET A 233 5.86 3.40 2.05
N SER A 234 7.03 3.37 1.41
CA SER A 234 7.41 2.40 0.36
C SER A 234 8.92 2.29 0.35
N PHE A 235 9.43 1.11 -0.02
CA PHE A 235 10.86 0.94 -0.27
C PHE A 235 11.37 1.91 -1.35
N GLY A 236 10.56 2.19 -2.38
CA GLY A 236 10.96 3.06 -3.48
C GLY A 236 11.06 4.55 -3.12
N TYR A 237 10.61 4.98 -1.94
CA TYR A 237 10.90 6.33 -1.43
C TYR A 237 12.26 6.44 -0.72
N VAL A 238 12.79 5.31 -0.22
CA VAL A 238 13.99 5.27 0.61
C VAL A 238 15.23 4.90 -0.20
N ASN A 239 15.05 4.19 -1.32
CA ASN A 239 16.15 3.76 -2.17
C ASN A 239 15.88 4.06 -3.65
N GLU A 240 16.74 4.85 -4.29
CA GLU A 240 16.65 5.22 -5.71
C GLU A 240 17.09 4.08 -6.66
N GLY A 241 17.67 3.00 -6.13
CA GLY A 241 18.17 1.86 -6.91
C GLY A 241 17.20 0.67 -6.99
N SER A 242 17.05 0.07 -8.17
CA SER A 242 16.41 -1.24 -8.33
C SER A 242 17.34 -2.33 -7.75
N ALA A 243 17.25 -2.54 -6.44
CA ALA A 243 18.00 -3.59 -5.76
C ALA A 243 17.33 -4.95 -6.03
N VAL A 244 18.01 -5.84 -6.75
CA VAL A 244 17.58 -7.23 -6.90
C VAL A 244 17.84 -7.96 -5.58
N MET A 245 16.81 -8.06 -4.75
CA MET A 245 16.91 -8.67 -3.42
C MET A 245 16.50 -10.14 -3.42
N ARG A 246 17.18 -10.97 -2.61
CA ARG A 246 16.81 -12.38 -2.40
C ARG A 246 15.73 -12.45 -1.31
N GLY A 247 14.77 -13.38 -1.46
CA GLY A 247 13.59 -13.53 -0.59
C GLY A 247 13.79 -13.35 0.93
N PRO A 248 14.81 -13.97 1.57
CA PRO A 248 15.04 -13.82 3.01
C PRO A 248 15.36 -12.39 3.48
N MET A 249 15.95 -11.57 2.60
CA MET A 249 16.28 -10.17 2.88
C MET A 249 15.03 -9.28 2.87
N ILE A 250 14.01 -9.67 2.08
CA ILE A 250 12.73 -8.95 1.99
C ILE A 250 11.96 -9.06 3.29
N THR A 251 11.92 -10.25 3.90
CA THR A 251 11.27 -10.44 5.21
C THR A 251 11.94 -9.62 6.30
N GLN A 252 13.27 -9.54 6.31
CA GLN A 252 14.01 -8.72 7.28
C GLN A 252 13.76 -7.22 7.09
N LEU A 253 13.74 -6.75 5.84
CA LEU A 253 13.40 -5.36 5.54
C LEU A 253 11.95 -5.03 5.91
N LEU A 254 11.02 -5.95 5.66
CA LEU A 254 9.64 -5.78 6.10
C LEU A 254 9.56 -5.59 7.61
N ASP A 255 10.19 -6.47 8.39
CA ASP A 255 10.24 -6.36 9.84
C ASP A 255 10.85 -5.02 10.27
N GLN A 256 11.89 -4.56 9.56
CA GLN A 256 12.50 -3.25 9.79
C GLN A 256 11.53 -2.10 9.47
N PHE A 257 10.87 -2.08 8.31
CA PHE A 257 9.92 -1.01 7.95
C PHE A 257 8.73 -0.97 8.91
N LEU A 258 8.20 -2.12 9.32
CA LEU A 258 7.06 -2.19 10.24
C LEU A 258 7.43 -1.78 11.66
N SER A 259 8.64 -2.11 12.11
CA SER A 259 9.10 -1.84 13.48
C SER A 259 9.69 -0.43 13.64
N VAL A 260 10.33 0.08 12.58
CA VAL A 260 11.07 1.35 12.59
C VAL A 260 10.23 2.51 12.06
N THR A 261 9.10 2.28 11.38
CA THR A 261 8.24 3.39 10.94
C THR A 261 7.40 3.94 12.09
N HIS A 262 7.53 5.24 12.37
CA HIS A 262 6.67 5.95 13.31
C HIS A 262 5.36 6.33 12.63
N TRP A 263 4.45 5.36 12.56
CA TRP A 263 3.12 5.58 12.02
C TRP A 263 2.30 6.55 12.86
N GLY A 264 2.45 6.56 14.18
CA GLY A 264 1.62 7.33 15.11
C GLY A 264 0.16 6.82 15.17
N SER A 265 -0.72 7.53 15.87
CA SER A 265 -2.14 7.15 15.93
C SER A 265 -2.82 7.28 14.57
N MET A 266 -3.45 6.21 14.11
CA MET A 266 -4.26 6.20 12.89
C MET A 266 -5.45 5.26 12.98
N ASP A 267 -6.49 5.54 12.22
CA ASP A 267 -7.68 4.69 12.14
C ASP A 267 -7.43 3.50 11.22
N TYR A 268 -6.80 3.73 10.06
CA TYR A 268 -6.59 2.71 9.03
C TYR A 268 -5.18 2.73 8.46
N LEU A 269 -4.57 1.55 8.32
CA LEU A 269 -3.37 1.32 7.53
C LEU A 269 -3.71 0.44 6.33
N ILE A 270 -3.58 0.98 5.12
CA ILE A 270 -3.74 0.25 3.87
C ILE A 270 -2.41 -0.41 3.51
N ILE A 271 -2.41 -1.71 3.28
CA ILE A 271 -1.23 -2.44 2.80
C ILE A 271 -1.46 -2.82 1.34
N ASP A 272 -0.63 -2.28 0.45
CA ASP A 272 -0.57 -2.74 -0.94
C ASP A 272 0.27 -4.02 -1.00
N MET A 273 -0.41 -5.17 -0.99
CA MET A 273 0.25 -6.48 -0.91
C MET A 273 1.02 -6.78 -2.22
N PRO A 274 2.13 -7.54 -2.22
CA PRO A 274 2.74 -8.01 -3.46
C PRO A 274 1.75 -8.88 -4.26
N PRO A 275 1.85 -9.04 -5.59
CA PRO A 275 0.90 -9.84 -6.36
C PRO A 275 1.04 -11.36 -6.12
N GLY A 276 -0.03 -12.10 -6.36
CA GLY A 276 -0.07 -13.57 -6.34
C GLY A 276 -0.78 -14.15 -5.12
N THR A 277 -0.46 -15.38 -4.76
CA THR A 277 -0.85 -16.06 -3.49
C THR A 277 0.35 -16.83 -2.91
N GLY A 278 1.55 -16.31 -3.15
CA GLY A 278 2.82 -16.97 -2.77
C GLY A 278 3.22 -16.74 -1.32
N ASP A 279 4.34 -17.36 -0.92
CA ASP A 279 4.82 -17.39 0.47
C ASP A 279 5.01 -16.00 1.10
N ILE A 280 5.35 -14.97 0.31
CA ILE A 280 5.55 -13.60 0.80
C ILE A 280 4.23 -13.00 1.29
N GLN A 281 3.12 -13.19 0.57
CA GLN A 281 1.81 -12.72 1.02
C GLN A 281 1.36 -13.44 2.30
N LEU A 282 1.58 -14.75 2.38
CA LEU A 282 1.24 -15.51 3.57
C LEU A 282 2.08 -15.07 4.77
N THR A 283 3.37 -14.85 4.57
CA THR A 283 4.28 -14.34 5.60
C THR A 283 3.84 -12.95 6.08
N LEU A 284 3.50 -12.06 5.15
CA LEU A 284 2.95 -10.74 5.44
C LEU A 284 1.69 -10.84 6.29
N THR A 285 0.73 -11.68 5.90
CA THR A 285 -0.53 -11.84 6.61
C THR A 285 -0.37 -12.50 7.98
N GLN A 286 0.62 -13.37 8.17
CA GLN A 286 0.90 -13.98 9.48
C GLN A 286 1.64 -13.03 10.43
N ARG A 287 2.45 -12.11 9.89
CA ARG A 287 3.20 -11.13 10.67
C ARG A 287 2.37 -9.91 11.03
N LEU A 288 1.47 -9.51 10.14
CA LEU A 288 0.61 -8.36 10.29
C LEU A 288 -0.74 -8.81 10.83
N ASN A 289 -1.23 -8.12 11.87
CA ASN A 289 -2.58 -8.37 12.37
C ASN A 289 -3.63 -7.74 11.44
N ILE A 290 -3.79 -8.32 10.24
CA ILE A 290 -4.68 -7.83 9.20
C ILE A 290 -6.13 -7.99 9.66
N THR A 291 -6.85 -6.88 9.70
CA THR A 291 -8.24 -6.82 10.17
C THR A 291 -9.23 -7.23 9.08
N ALA A 292 -8.96 -6.84 7.84
CA ALA A 292 -9.80 -7.14 6.69
C ALA A 292 -9.00 -7.12 5.38
N ALA A 293 -9.51 -7.82 4.37
CA ALA A 293 -8.92 -7.85 3.04
C ALA A 293 -9.89 -7.35 1.97
N VAL A 294 -9.36 -6.60 1.00
CA VAL A 294 -10.02 -6.19 -0.25
C VAL A 294 -9.29 -6.87 -1.40
N ILE A 295 -10.02 -7.65 -2.20
CA ILE A 295 -9.44 -8.37 -3.33
C ILE A 295 -9.66 -7.58 -4.61
N VAL A 296 -8.60 -7.35 -5.38
CA VAL A 296 -8.65 -6.69 -6.68
C VAL A 296 -8.47 -7.71 -7.79
N THR A 297 -9.38 -7.70 -8.76
CA THR A 297 -9.41 -8.64 -9.88
C THR A 297 -9.85 -7.95 -11.17
N THR A 298 -9.87 -8.69 -12.27
CA THR A 298 -10.48 -8.27 -13.54
C THR A 298 -11.71 -9.15 -13.83
N PRO A 299 -12.70 -8.67 -14.59
CA PRO A 299 -13.92 -9.43 -14.94
C PRO A 299 -13.67 -10.66 -15.84
N GLN A 300 -12.43 -10.94 -16.26
CA GLN A 300 -12.12 -12.07 -17.13
C GLN A 300 -12.39 -13.40 -16.41
N GLU A 301 -12.96 -14.38 -17.10
CA GLU A 301 -13.32 -15.69 -16.52
C GLU A 301 -12.10 -16.39 -15.89
N LEU A 302 -10.93 -16.33 -16.52
CA LEU A 302 -9.68 -16.87 -15.97
C LEU A 302 -9.25 -16.18 -14.66
N SER A 303 -9.76 -14.99 -14.36
CA SER A 303 -9.48 -14.27 -13.11
C SER A 303 -10.43 -14.65 -11.98
N PHE A 304 -11.53 -15.37 -12.26
CA PHE A 304 -12.44 -15.86 -11.21
C PHE A 304 -11.75 -16.88 -10.29
N ALA A 305 -11.04 -17.84 -10.88
CA ALA A 305 -10.24 -18.83 -10.13
C ALA A 305 -9.19 -18.16 -9.23
N ASP A 306 -8.69 -17.00 -9.63
CA ASP A 306 -7.73 -16.24 -8.84
C ASP A 306 -8.40 -15.55 -7.66
N VAL A 307 -9.60 -14.98 -7.82
CA VAL A 307 -10.39 -14.45 -6.69
C VAL A 307 -10.62 -15.54 -5.65
N VAL A 308 -11.04 -16.73 -6.09
CA VAL A 308 -11.26 -17.89 -5.22
C VAL A 308 -10.02 -18.21 -4.40
N ARG A 309 -8.85 -18.35 -5.05
CA ARG A 309 -7.58 -18.61 -4.35
C ARG A 309 -7.19 -17.49 -3.37
N GLY A 310 -7.50 -16.24 -3.71
CA GLY A 310 -7.26 -15.09 -2.85
C GLY A 310 -8.09 -15.15 -1.56
N VAL A 311 -9.37 -15.46 -1.70
CA VAL A 311 -10.29 -15.64 -0.57
C VAL A 311 -9.82 -16.80 0.32
N GLU A 312 -9.51 -17.95 -0.28
CA GLU A 312 -9.03 -19.13 0.45
C GLU A 312 -7.73 -18.86 1.22
N MET A 313 -6.82 -18.07 0.65
CA MET A 313 -5.57 -17.69 1.31
C MET A 313 -5.86 -16.88 2.59
N PHE A 314 -6.67 -15.82 2.49
CA PHE A 314 -7.03 -15.01 3.67
C PHE A 314 -7.87 -15.78 4.69
N ASP A 315 -8.73 -16.69 4.24
CA ASP A 315 -9.48 -17.57 5.13
C ASP A 315 -8.56 -18.49 5.94
N SER A 316 -7.49 -19.01 5.33
CA SER A 316 -6.53 -19.91 6.00
C SER A 316 -5.81 -19.25 7.19
N VAL A 317 -5.77 -17.92 7.19
CA VAL A 317 -5.19 -17.05 8.22
C VAL A 317 -6.24 -16.24 8.98
N ASN A 318 -7.52 -16.62 8.83
CA ASN A 318 -8.67 -16.04 9.53
C ASN A 318 -8.86 -14.52 9.32
N VAL A 319 -8.52 -14.04 8.13
CA VAL A 319 -8.75 -12.64 7.72
C VAL A 319 -9.99 -12.57 6.84
N PRO A 320 -11.02 -11.79 7.20
CA PRO A 320 -12.23 -11.69 6.40
C PRO A 320 -12.01 -10.86 5.12
N CYS A 321 -12.43 -11.40 3.97
CA CYS A 321 -12.50 -10.66 2.71
C CYS A 321 -13.79 -9.83 2.67
N VAL A 322 -13.68 -8.51 2.85
CA VAL A 322 -14.84 -7.62 3.02
C VAL A 322 -15.39 -7.08 1.71
N ALA A 323 -14.55 -7.00 0.68
CA ALA A 323 -14.97 -6.50 -0.63
C ALA A 323 -14.12 -7.08 -1.77
N VAL A 324 -14.73 -7.17 -2.95
CA VAL A 324 -14.05 -7.47 -4.21
C VAL A 324 -14.19 -6.29 -5.16
N VAL A 325 -13.08 -5.86 -5.74
CA VAL A 325 -13.02 -4.80 -6.76
C VAL A 325 -12.69 -5.45 -8.10
N GLU A 326 -13.67 -5.49 -8.99
CA GLU A 326 -13.49 -5.82 -10.40
C GLU A 326 -13.00 -4.57 -11.13
N ASN A 327 -11.69 -4.44 -11.26
CA ASN A 327 -11.09 -3.37 -12.02
C ASN A 327 -11.17 -3.65 -13.53
N MET A 328 -11.11 -2.59 -14.34
CA MET A 328 -11.20 -2.67 -15.81
C MET A 328 -12.47 -3.42 -16.27
N ALA A 329 -13.59 -3.25 -15.55
CA ALA A 329 -14.80 -4.02 -15.74
C ALA A 329 -15.56 -3.67 -17.02
N TYR A 330 -15.58 -2.37 -17.35
CA TYR A 330 -16.27 -1.84 -18.52
C TYR A 330 -15.55 -0.58 -19.01
N TYR A 331 -15.76 -0.23 -20.26
CA TYR A 331 -15.39 1.06 -20.81
C TYR A 331 -16.63 1.95 -20.85
N GLN A 332 -16.55 3.13 -20.27
CA GLN A 332 -17.66 4.09 -20.25
C GLN A 332 -17.51 5.01 -21.45
N VAL A 333 -18.49 4.95 -22.35
CA VAL A 333 -18.58 5.86 -23.49
C VAL A 333 -19.51 6.99 -23.10
N GLU A 334 -18.98 8.21 -23.04
CA GLU A 334 -19.78 9.42 -23.00
C GLU A 334 -20.22 9.75 -24.42
N ASN A 335 -21.52 9.63 -24.68
CA ASN A 335 -22.07 9.97 -25.99
C ASN A 335 -22.32 11.48 -26.04
N ASN A 336 -21.33 12.23 -26.51
CA ASN A 336 -21.50 13.67 -26.70
C ASN A 336 -22.07 13.93 -28.11
N VAL A 337 -23.40 14.02 -28.20
CA VAL A 337 -24.09 14.36 -29.44
C VAL A 337 -23.99 15.87 -29.65
N ASP A 338 -23.25 16.28 -30.68
CA ASP A 338 -23.19 17.68 -31.11
C ASP A 338 -24.54 18.08 -31.73
N GLN A 339 -25.41 18.66 -30.89
CA GLN A 339 -26.80 18.98 -31.25
C GLN A 339 -26.89 19.99 -32.39
N GLU A 340 -26.00 20.98 -32.40
CA GLU A 340 -25.97 22.04 -33.41
C GLU A 340 -25.59 21.45 -34.78
N LYS A 341 -24.52 20.66 -34.81
CA LYS A 341 -24.10 19.98 -36.05
C LYS A 341 -25.16 19.01 -36.54
N LEU A 342 -25.79 18.24 -35.65
CA LEU A 342 -26.83 17.28 -36.02
C LEU A 342 -28.07 17.98 -36.58
N LYS A 343 -28.46 19.12 -35.99
CA LYS A 343 -29.56 19.97 -36.45
C LYS A 343 -29.27 20.50 -37.86
N GLU A 344 -28.07 21.04 -38.10
CA GLU A 344 -27.67 21.53 -39.41
C GLU A 344 -27.75 20.42 -40.48
N GLU A 345 -27.22 19.23 -40.19
CA GLU A 345 -27.27 18.08 -41.12
C GLU A 345 -28.70 17.60 -41.42
N PHE A 346 -29.59 17.59 -40.42
CA PHE A 346 -31.00 17.24 -40.63
C PHE A 346 -31.73 18.30 -41.46
N ALA A 347 -31.58 19.59 -41.12
CA ALA A 347 -32.20 20.69 -41.84
C ALA A 347 -31.76 20.72 -43.31
N GLU A 348 -30.46 20.54 -43.59
CA GLU A 348 -29.93 20.48 -44.96
C GLU A 348 -30.56 19.33 -45.75
N LYS A 349 -30.63 18.12 -45.18
CA LYS A 349 -31.24 16.95 -45.85
C LYS A 349 -32.74 17.10 -46.07
N LEU A 350 -33.45 17.73 -45.15
CA LEU A 350 -34.89 18.00 -45.27
C LEU A 350 -35.18 19.03 -46.36
N ARG A 351 -34.39 20.11 -46.42
CA ARG A 351 -34.46 21.12 -47.50
C ARG A 351 -34.12 20.52 -48.86
N ALA A 352 -33.09 19.66 -48.93
CA ALA A 352 -32.68 19.00 -50.17
C ALA A 352 -33.75 18.05 -50.76
N LYS A 353 -34.62 17.48 -49.93
CA LYS A 353 -35.77 16.66 -50.37
C LYS A 353 -36.94 17.49 -50.91
N GLY A 354 -36.91 18.82 -50.77
CA GLY A 354 -37.85 19.75 -51.40
C GLY A 354 -39.32 19.59 -50.99
N THR A 355 -39.58 18.94 -49.85
CA THR A 355 -40.94 18.55 -49.42
C THR A 355 -41.55 19.52 -48.40
N LEU A 356 -40.77 20.44 -47.83
CA LEU A 356 -41.15 21.34 -46.74
C LEU A 356 -40.66 22.77 -47.01
N ALA A 357 -41.35 23.77 -46.45
CA ALA A 357 -40.87 25.15 -46.46
C ALA A 357 -39.66 25.33 -45.52
N ASN A 358 -38.82 26.34 -45.76
CA ASN A 358 -37.53 26.49 -45.04
C ASN A 358 -37.67 26.55 -43.52
N GLY A 359 -38.73 27.17 -42.97
CA GLY A 359 -38.96 27.21 -41.52
C GLY A 359 -39.48 25.89 -40.94
N GLU A 360 -40.32 25.17 -41.69
CA GLU A 360 -40.86 23.86 -41.27
C GLU A 360 -39.77 22.78 -41.25
N ALA A 361 -38.75 22.91 -42.11
CA ALA A 361 -37.60 22.01 -42.12
C ALA A 361 -36.71 22.17 -40.87
N ASP A 362 -36.62 23.38 -40.31
CA ASP A 362 -35.81 23.66 -39.13
C ASP A 362 -36.52 23.17 -37.85
N ASP A 363 -37.84 23.42 -37.75
CA ASP A 363 -38.66 22.91 -36.64
C ASP A 363 -38.66 21.37 -36.60
N MET A 364 -38.78 20.72 -37.76
CA MET A 364 -38.73 19.25 -37.83
C MET A 364 -37.31 18.69 -37.61
N ALA A 365 -36.26 19.46 -37.91
CA ALA A 365 -34.89 19.08 -37.54
C ALA A 365 -34.70 19.10 -36.02
N ASP A 366 -35.27 20.08 -35.31
CA ASP A 366 -35.27 20.11 -33.85
C ASP A 366 -35.96 18.89 -33.23
N GLU A 367 -37.14 18.51 -33.74
CA GLU A 367 -37.85 17.30 -33.29
C GLU A 367 -37.01 16.02 -33.51
N LEU A 368 -36.30 15.92 -34.64
CA LEU A 368 -35.43 14.78 -34.93
C LEU A 368 -34.19 14.73 -34.03
N VAL A 369 -33.57 15.88 -33.74
CA VAL A 369 -32.46 15.95 -32.78
C VAL A 369 -32.94 15.49 -31.41
N GLN A 370 -34.11 15.97 -30.96
CA GLN A 370 -34.68 15.54 -29.69
C GLN A 370 -34.96 14.03 -29.66
N LEU A 371 -35.51 13.47 -30.74
CA LEU A 371 -35.73 12.02 -30.84
C LEU A 371 -34.41 11.24 -30.78
N VAL A 372 -33.35 11.73 -31.42
CA VAL A 372 -32.02 11.11 -31.34
C VAL A 372 -31.47 11.18 -29.92
N LEU A 373 -31.61 12.30 -29.22
CA LEU A 373 -31.18 12.44 -27.82
C LEU A 373 -31.96 11.53 -26.88
N GLU A 374 -33.27 11.40 -27.07
CA GLU A 374 -34.13 10.50 -26.27
C GLU A 374 -33.79 9.02 -26.47
N ASN A 375 -33.27 8.65 -27.65
CA ASN A 375 -32.90 7.28 -28.00
C ASN A 375 -31.38 7.01 -27.90
N THR A 376 -30.57 8.03 -27.62
CA THR A 376 -29.12 7.89 -27.42
C THR A 376 -28.83 7.95 -25.93
N PRO A 377 -28.46 6.83 -25.28
CA PRO A 377 -28.12 6.86 -23.87
C PRO A 377 -26.94 7.81 -23.66
N ALA A 378 -27.07 8.73 -22.69
CA ALA A 378 -26.02 9.71 -22.36
C ALA A 378 -24.69 9.03 -22.01
N GLU A 379 -24.77 7.87 -21.36
CA GLU A 379 -23.63 7.03 -21.03
C GLU A 379 -23.91 5.58 -21.45
N GLN A 380 -22.96 4.97 -22.15
CA GLN A 380 -23.02 3.56 -22.50
C GLN A 380 -21.85 2.80 -21.85
N GLN A 381 -22.17 1.73 -21.11
CA GLN A 381 -21.15 0.85 -20.53
C GLN A 381 -20.88 -0.34 -21.47
N ILE A 382 -19.67 -0.42 -22.00
CA ILE A 382 -19.21 -1.52 -22.84
C ILE A 382 -18.35 -2.46 -22.01
N ARG A 383 -18.84 -3.66 -21.73
CA ARG A 383 -18.12 -4.68 -20.97
C ARG A 383 -17.17 -5.49 -21.87
N ILE A 384 -15.95 -4.99 -22.02
CA ILE A 384 -14.92 -5.57 -22.92
C ILE A 384 -14.62 -7.04 -22.59
N PHE A 385 -14.63 -7.38 -21.30
CA PHE A 385 -14.16 -8.68 -20.80
C PHE A 385 -15.29 -9.58 -20.25
N GLY A 386 -16.56 -9.20 -20.47
CA GLY A 386 -17.72 -9.99 -20.07
C GLY A 386 -18.55 -9.44 -18.90
N PRO A 387 -19.61 -10.14 -18.49
CA PRO A 387 -20.59 -9.67 -17.50
C PRO A 387 -20.06 -9.59 -16.05
N GLY A 388 -18.81 -9.98 -15.78
CA GLY A 388 -18.23 -10.04 -14.44
C GLY A 388 -18.83 -11.16 -13.56
N HIS A 389 -18.42 -11.23 -12.31
CA HIS A 389 -18.69 -12.37 -11.42
C HIS A 389 -19.42 -12.01 -10.13
N LYS A 390 -19.98 -10.79 -10.02
CA LYS A 390 -20.60 -10.26 -8.78
C LYS A 390 -21.57 -11.23 -8.10
N THR A 391 -22.58 -11.68 -8.83
CA THR A 391 -23.64 -12.56 -8.29
C THR A 391 -23.04 -13.87 -7.79
N ARG A 392 -22.08 -14.42 -8.55
CA ARG A 392 -21.44 -15.69 -8.22
C ARG A 392 -20.55 -15.61 -6.98
N LEU A 393 -19.80 -14.52 -6.82
CA LEU A 393 -18.96 -14.30 -5.64
C LEU A 393 -19.79 -14.18 -4.37
N SER A 394 -20.90 -13.44 -4.44
CA SER A 394 -21.84 -13.34 -3.32
C SER A 394 -22.47 -14.69 -2.98
N GLU A 395 -22.92 -15.45 -3.97
CA GLU A 395 -23.61 -16.73 -3.74
C GLU A 395 -22.68 -17.86 -3.29
N GLN A 396 -21.44 -17.94 -3.81
CA GLN A 396 -20.51 -19.03 -3.50
C GLN A 396 -19.66 -18.75 -2.27
N TRP A 397 -19.31 -17.48 -2.02
CA TRP A 397 -18.34 -17.07 -1.00
C TRP A 397 -18.90 -16.03 -0.02
N GLY A 398 -20.17 -15.63 -0.14
CA GLY A 398 -20.79 -14.71 0.83
C GLY A 398 -20.25 -13.28 0.77
N ILE A 399 -19.46 -12.93 -0.25
CA ILE A 399 -18.90 -11.59 -0.40
C ILE A 399 -20.00 -10.67 -0.93
N GLU A 400 -20.62 -9.89 -0.04
CA GLU A 400 -21.75 -9.02 -0.38
C GLU A 400 -21.33 -7.82 -1.24
N HIS A 401 -20.11 -7.32 -1.01
CA HIS A 401 -19.68 -6.03 -1.56
C HIS A 401 -18.76 -6.21 -2.76
N THR A 402 -19.33 -6.11 -3.96
CA THR A 402 -18.55 -6.17 -5.22
C THR A 402 -18.68 -4.89 -6.04
N TYR A 403 -17.55 -4.21 -6.23
CA TYR A 403 -17.44 -2.95 -6.96
C TYR A 403 -16.87 -3.19 -8.36
N SER A 404 -17.37 -2.48 -9.37
CA SER A 404 -16.81 -2.53 -10.72
C SER A 404 -16.24 -1.17 -11.08
N MET A 405 -14.94 -1.12 -11.36
CA MET A 405 -14.27 0.10 -11.81
C MET A 405 -14.11 0.08 -13.33
N PRO A 406 -14.39 1.19 -14.02
CA PRO A 406 -14.20 1.27 -15.47
C PRO A 406 -12.72 1.26 -15.86
N LEU A 407 -12.46 0.91 -17.13
CA LEU A 407 -11.19 1.18 -17.79
C LEU A 407 -11.14 2.67 -18.14
N MET A 408 -10.25 3.43 -17.51
CA MET A 408 -10.13 4.88 -17.70
C MET A 408 -8.71 5.26 -18.08
N ASP A 409 -8.59 6.11 -19.09
CA ASP A 409 -7.33 6.76 -19.48
C ASP A 409 -6.83 7.71 -18.38
N GLN A 410 -7.73 8.45 -17.75
CA GLN A 410 -7.42 9.37 -16.65
C GLN A 410 -6.80 8.65 -15.45
N ILE A 411 -7.28 7.45 -15.09
CA ILE A 411 -6.68 6.70 -13.98
C ILE A 411 -5.23 6.31 -14.30
N ALA A 412 -4.92 5.98 -15.56
CA ALA A 412 -3.55 5.73 -16.00
C ALA A 412 -2.71 7.01 -15.97
N ALA A 413 -3.23 8.11 -16.51
CA ALA A 413 -2.55 9.41 -16.50
C ALA A 413 -2.28 9.95 -15.09
N ASN A 414 -3.18 9.69 -14.14
CA ASN A 414 -3.05 10.09 -12.74
C ASN A 414 -2.02 9.24 -11.99
N GLY A 415 -1.81 8.00 -12.41
CA GLY A 415 -0.69 7.18 -11.96
C GLY A 415 0.67 7.79 -12.34
N ASP A 416 0.75 8.47 -13.49
CA ASP A 416 1.97 9.11 -13.98
C ASP A 416 2.15 10.56 -13.46
N SER A 417 1.04 11.23 -13.09
CA SER A 417 1.07 12.61 -12.58
C SER A 417 1.42 12.70 -11.08
N GLY A 418 1.48 11.56 -10.38
CA GLY A 418 1.72 11.51 -8.94
C GLY A 418 0.55 12.05 -8.10
N THR A 419 -0.64 12.23 -8.70
CA THR A 419 -1.83 12.70 -7.99
C THR A 419 -2.96 11.66 -8.06
N PRO A 420 -3.36 11.07 -6.92
CA PRO A 420 -4.46 10.12 -6.85
C PRO A 420 -5.74 10.63 -7.55
N TYR A 421 -6.43 9.73 -8.25
CA TYR A 421 -7.65 10.05 -8.98
C TYR A 421 -8.76 10.64 -8.08
N VAL A 422 -8.95 10.09 -6.88
CA VAL A 422 -9.93 10.59 -5.89
C VAL A 422 -9.66 12.04 -5.46
N LEU A 423 -8.42 12.51 -5.55
CA LEU A 423 -8.07 13.91 -5.25
C LEU A 423 -8.31 14.83 -6.45
N ASP A 424 -7.91 14.38 -7.64
CA ASP A 424 -7.98 15.15 -8.88
C ASP A 424 -9.41 15.29 -9.42
N ASN A 425 -10.24 14.24 -9.24
CA ASN A 425 -11.61 14.16 -9.77
C ASN A 425 -12.63 13.96 -8.63
N PRO A 426 -12.81 14.95 -7.74
CA PRO A 426 -13.53 14.78 -6.49
C PRO A 426 -15.03 14.46 -6.64
N GLU A 427 -15.66 14.93 -7.71
CA GLU A 427 -17.11 14.83 -7.93
C GLU A 427 -17.49 13.72 -8.92
N SER A 428 -16.51 12.99 -9.45
CA SER A 428 -16.75 11.95 -10.45
C SER A 428 -17.49 10.76 -9.87
N THR A 429 -18.22 10.04 -10.73
CA THR A 429 -18.94 8.82 -10.38
C THR A 429 -18.00 7.75 -9.80
N GLN A 430 -16.76 7.71 -10.26
CA GLN A 430 -15.76 6.73 -9.84
C GLN A 430 -15.19 7.06 -8.47
N THR A 431 -15.00 8.34 -8.16
CA THR A 431 -14.69 8.78 -6.79
C THR A 431 -15.80 8.39 -5.83
N LYS A 432 -17.08 8.51 -6.24
CA LYS A 432 -18.21 8.01 -5.43
C LYS A 432 -18.12 6.50 -5.19
N THR A 433 -17.79 5.70 -6.21
CA THR A 433 -17.56 4.25 -6.04
C THR A 433 -16.44 3.94 -5.04
N TYR A 434 -15.33 4.70 -5.07
CA TYR A 434 -14.25 4.55 -4.07
C TYR A 434 -14.68 4.97 -2.66
N LEU A 435 -15.50 6.01 -2.53
CA LEU A 435 -16.07 6.43 -1.24
C LEU A 435 -17.07 5.39 -0.70
N GLU A 436 -17.87 4.76 -1.56
CA GLU A 436 -18.74 3.64 -1.19
C GLU A 436 -17.93 2.42 -0.73
N LEU A 437 -16.86 2.06 -1.46
CA LEU A 437 -15.94 0.99 -1.06
C LEU A 437 -15.31 1.31 0.31
N ALA A 438 -14.84 2.54 0.51
CA ALA A 438 -14.29 2.99 1.79
C ALA A 438 -15.34 2.89 2.92
N GLY A 439 -16.57 3.33 2.67
CA GLY A 439 -17.68 3.23 3.63
C GLY A 439 -18.00 1.79 4.02
N THR A 440 -17.95 0.86 3.06
CA THR A 440 -18.08 -0.57 3.31
C THR A 440 -16.95 -1.11 4.17
N VAL A 441 -15.69 -0.78 3.85
CA VAL A 441 -14.54 -1.20 4.67
C VAL A 441 -14.70 -0.70 6.11
N VAL A 442 -15.10 0.56 6.30
CA VAL A 442 -15.37 1.13 7.63
C VAL A 442 -16.46 0.33 8.36
N SER A 443 -17.58 0.06 7.68
CA SER A 443 -18.72 -0.68 8.22
C SER A 443 -18.35 -2.10 8.63
N GLU A 444 -17.68 -2.86 7.75
CA GLU A 444 -17.31 -4.25 8.02
C GLU A 444 -16.25 -4.37 9.12
N VAL A 445 -15.27 -3.45 9.15
CA VAL A 445 -14.29 -3.39 10.25
C VAL A 445 -14.96 -3.05 11.58
N ALA A 446 -15.93 -2.14 11.59
CA ALA A 446 -16.68 -1.81 12.79
C ALA A 446 -17.52 -3.02 13.27
N LYS A 447 -18.22 -3.71 12.37
CA LYS A 447 -18.95 -4.95 12.69
C LYS A 447 -18.03 -5.98 13.33
N SER A 448 -16.84 -6.19 12.75
CA SER A 448 -15.85 -7.13 13.29
C SER A 448 -15.41 -6.77 14.73
N LYS A 449 -15.26 -5.48 15.05
CA LYS A 449 -14.86 -5.00 16.39
C LYS A 449 -15.97 -5.08 17.44
N TYR A 450 -17.22 -4.79 17.06
CA TYR A 450 -18.35 -4.71 17.99
C TYR A 450 -19.18 -6.00 18.08
N SER A 451 -19.05 -6.93 17.12
CA SER A 451 -19.73 -8.23 17.10
C SER A 451 -19.02 -9.26 18.01
N LYS A 452 -18.73 -8.90 19.27
CA LYS A 452 -18.35 -9.89 20.31
C LYS A 452 -19.49 -10.87 20.61
N ASP A 453 -20.73 -10.52 20.27
CA ASP A 453 -21.79 -11.49 19.96
C ASP A 453 -21.82 -11.67 18.44
N SER A 454 -21.50 -12.87 17.99
CA SER A 454 -21.21 -13.16 16.59
C SER A 454 -22.48 -13.34 15.76
N MET A 455 -22.54 -12.74 14.56
CA MET A 455 -23.42 -13.23 13.46
C MET A 455 -23.08 -14.67 13.03
N ARG A 456 -22.05 -15.27 13.61
CA ARG A 456 -21.70 -16.67 13.40
C ARG A 456 -22.66 -17.55 14.20
N PRO A 457 -23.46 -18.39 13.51
CA PRO A 457 -24.33 -19.32 14.20
C PRO A 457 -23.53 -20.40 14.93
N GLU A 458 -24.07 -20.89 16.04
CA GLU A 458 -23.60 -22.10 16.69
C GLU A 458 -24.00 -23.31 15.84
N ILE A 459 -23.01 -23.98 15.26
CA ILE A 459 -23.24 -25.13 14.37
C ILE A 459 -22.67 -26.40 15.00
N SER A 460 -23.50 -27.43 15.08
CA SER A 460 -23.10 -28.76 15.54
C SER A 460 -23.77 -29.86 14.70
N PHE A 461 -23.17 -31.04 14.63
CA PHE A 461 -23.76 -32.19 13.97
C PHE A 461 -24.15 -33.23 15.02
N ASP A 462 -25.43 -33.59 15.04
CA ASP A 462 -25.98 -34.70 15.80
C ASP A 462 -26.01 -35.95 14.92
N ASP A 463 -25.08 -36.88 15.16
CA ASP A 463 -24.95 -38.13 14.41
C ASP A 463 -26.12 -39.10 14.67
N VAL A 464 -26.78 -39.00 15.83
CA VAL A 464 -27.91 -39.88 16.20
C VAL A 464 -29.19 -39.41 15.53
N ALA A 465 -29.47 -38.10 15.60
CA ALA A 465 -30.64 -37.51 14.95
C ALA A 465 -30.42 -37.28 13.45
N HIS A 466 -29.18 -37.41 12.97
CA HIS A 466 -28.74 -37.11 11.60
C HIS A 466 -29.11 -35.69 11.16
N LYS A 467 -28.77 -34.71 11.99
CA LYS A 467 -29.12 -33.29 11.82
C LYS A 467 -27.92 -32.38 12.06
N ILE A 468 -27.83 -31.33 11.25
CA ILE A 468 -26.92 -30.21 11.50
C ILE A 468 -27.74 -29.14 12.20
N ASN A 469 -27.47 -28.91 13.48
CA ASN A 469 -28.09 -27.85 14.26
C ASN A 469 -27.39 -26.53 13.94
N VAL A 470 -28.18 -25.47 13.77
CA VAL A 470 -27.73 -24.11 13.47
C VAL A 470 -28.54 -23.19 14.38
N ASP A 471 -27.92 -22.70 15.44
CA ASP A 471 -28.59 -22.02 16.56
C ASP A 471 -29.78 -22.85 17.07
N ASP A 472 -31.00 -22.30 17.02
CA ASP A 472 -32.24 -22.96 17.46
C ASP A 472 -32.93 -23.82 16.37
N ASP A 473 -32.39 -23.83 15.16
CA ASP A 473 -32.95 -24.53 13.98
C ASP A 473 -32.08 -25.74 13.56
N PHE A 474 -32.58 -26.53 12.59
CA PHE A 474 -31.82 -27.65 12.03
C PHE A 474 -32.00 -27.82 10.52
N ILE A 475 -30.95 -28.30 9.86
CA ILE A 475 -30.96 -28.74 8.46
C ILE A 475 -30.44 -30.18 8.37
N THR A 476 -31.01 -30.98 7.47
CA THR A 476 -30.47 -32.34 7.23
C THR A 476 -29.17 -32.24 6.42
N PRO A 477 -28.18 -33.10 6.68
CA PRO A 477 -26.96 -33.22 5.88
C PRO A 477 -27.22 -33.27 4.36
N ALA A 478 -28.19 -34.07 3.93
CA ALA A 478 -28.56 -34.20 2.53
C ALA A 478 -29.09 -32.89 1.92
N ASN A 479 -29.94 -32.14 2.65
CA ASN A 479 -30.47 -30.87 2.15
C ASN A 479 -29.39 -29.80 2.06
N LEU A 480 -28.50 -29.71 3.05
CA LEU A 480 -27.37 -28.80 2.98
C LEU A 480 -26.43 -29.19 1.82
N ARG A 481 -26.14 -30.48 1.64
CA ARG A 481 -25.33 -30.98 0.52
C ARG A 481 -25.92 -30.66 -0.85
N ARG A 482 -27.24 -30.82 -1.03
CA ARG A 482 -27.97 -30.48 -2.28
C ARG A 482 -27.90 -29.00 -2.62
N SER A 483 -27.76 -28.14 -1.60
CA SER A 483 -27.60 -26.70 -1.80
C SER A 483 -26.17 -26.28 -2.17
N CYS A 484 -25.22 -27.23 -2.25
CA CYS A 484 -23.82 -26.92 -2.53
C CYS A 484 -23.64 -26.17 -3.86
N ARG A 485 -22.95 -25.03 -3.79
CA ARG A 485 -22.62 -24.17 -4.94
C ARG A 485 -21.12 -24.14 -5.26
N CYS A 486 -20.33 -25.09 -4.76
CA CYS A 486 -18.90 -25.10 -5.02
C CYS A 486 -18.57 -25.27 -6.52
N ALA A 487 -17.32 -25.00 -6.90
CA ALA A 487 -16.85 -25.09 -8.29
C ALA A 487 -17.03 -26.49 -8.93
N ALA A 488 -17.10 -27.56 -8.15
CA ALA A 488 -17.35 -28.91 -8.66
C ALA A 488 -18.85 -29.25 -8.79
N CYS A 489 -19.74 -28.49 -8.15
CA CYS A 489 -21.19 -28.72 -8.17
C CYS A 489 -21.94 -27.76 -9.11
N VAL A 490 -21.26 -26.72 -9.60
CA VAL A 490 -21.83 -25.69 -10.48
C VAL A 490 -20.94 -25.53 -11.70
N GLU A 491 -21.55 -25.55 -12.87
CA GLU A 491 -20.84 -25.35 -14.13
C GLU A 491 -20.32 -23.92 -14.21
N GLU A 492 -19.01 -23.81 -14.43
CA GLU A 492 -18.31 -22.53 -14.37
C GLU A 492 -18.80 -21.53 -15.42
N MET A 493 -19.23 -21.98 -16.60
CA MET A 493 -19.63 -21.09 -17.69
C MET A 493 -21.08 -20.62 -17.61
N THR A 494 -21.99 -21.44 -17.07
CA THR A 494 -23.43 -21.16 -17.13
C THR A 494 -24.04 -20.86 -15.76
N GLY A 495 -23.29 -21.10 -14.67
CA GLY A 495 -23.82 -21.08 -13.31
C GLY A 495 -24.87 -22.17 -13.06
N ARG A 496 -25.06 -23.09 -14.01
CA ARG A 496 -26.02 -24.18 -13.89
C ARG A 496 -25.52 -25.17 -12.86
N GLN A 497 -26.40 -25.55 -11.94
CA GLN A 497 -26.11 -26.60 -10.99
C GLN A 497 -25.93 -27.93 -11.74
N ILE A 498 -24.71 -28.48 -11.70
CA ILE A 498 -24.37 -29.81 -12.23
C ILE A 498 -24.83 -30.87 -11.24
N LEU A 499 -24.76 -30.55 -9.94
CA LEU A 499 -25.17 -31.45 -8.89
C LEU A 499 -26.64 -31.85 -9.06
N MET A 500 -26.88 -33.14 -9.32
CA MET A 500 -28.22 -33.68 -9.35
C MET A 500 -28.64 -34.05 -7.94
N ALA A 501 -29.81 -33.58 -7.50
CA ALA A 501 -30.31 -33.84 -6.15
C ALA A 501 -30.48 -35.34 -5.84
N THR A 502 -30.68 -36.17 -6.88
CA THR A 502 -30.80 -37.62 -6.82
C THR A 502 -29.49 -38.34 -6.52
N ASP A 503 -28.35 -37.69 -6.78
CA ASP A 503 -27.03 -38.29 -6.58
C ASP A 503 -26.56 -38.16 -5.12
N ILE A 504 -27.29 -37.38 -4.32
CA ILE A 504 -27.01 -37.18 -2.89
C ILE A 504 -27.80 -38.19 -2.06
N SER A 505 -27.06 -39.13 -1.46
CA SER A 505 -27.59 -40.09 -0.48
C SER A 505 -28.20 -39.38 0.72
N GLU A 506 -29.34 -39.86 1.20
CA GLU A 506 -29.94 -39.40 2.47
C GLU A 506 -29.08 -39.75 3.69
N GLU A 507 -28.11 -40.66 3.55
CA GLU A 507 -27.17 -41.05 4.61
C GLU A 507 -25.86 -40.23 4.59
N ILE A 508 -25.75 -39.24 3.68
CA ILE A 508 -24.55 -38.40 3.61
C ILE A 508 -24.31 -37.70 4.95
N ARG A 509 -23.06 -37.67 5.41
CA ARG A 509 -22.73 -37.03 6.68
C ARG A 509 -21.50 -36.14 6.58
N PRO A 510 -21.43 -35.07 7.38
CA PRO A 510 -20.23 -34.29 7.51
C PRO A 510 -19.16 -35.09 8.26
N MET A 511 -18.02 -35.31 7.61
CA MET A 511 -16.82 -35.90 8.23
C MET A 511 -16.07 -34.88 9.08
N LYS A 512 -16.05 -33.62 8.62
CA LYS A 512 -15.55 -32.47 9.36
C LYS A 512 -16.40 -31.25 9.07
N MET A 513 -16.60 -30.43 10.09
CA MET A 513 -17.20 -29.11 9.96
C MET A 513 -16.35 -28.12 10.72
N TYR A 514 -16.03 -27.00 10.07
CA TYR A 514 -15.32 -25.92 10.72
C TYR A 514 -15.73 -24.59 10.09
N PRO A 515 -15.75 -23.52 10.87
CA PRO A 515 -15.94 -22.18 10.34
C PRO A 515 -14.84 -21.81 9.34
N THR A 516 -15.22 -21.04 8.33
CA THR A 516 -14.30 -20.35 7.43
C THR A 516 -14.54 -18.86 7.59
N GLY A 517 -13.59 -18.18 8.24
CA GLY A 517 -13.76 -16.80 8.67
C GLY A 517 -15.00 -16.62 9.57
N GLN A 518 -15.63 -15.45 9.46
CA GLN A 518 -16.87 -15.13 10.19
C GLN A 518 -18.14 -15.29 9.34
N TYR A 519 -18.01 -15.71 8.08
CA TYR A 519 -19.08 -15.58 7.09
C TYR A 519 -19.56 -16.92 6.50
N ALA A 520 -18.83 -18.02 6.70
CA ALA A 520 -19.17 -19.31 6.09
C ALA A 520 -18.82 -20.53 6.96
N LEU A 521 -19.46 -21.66 6.65
CA LEU A 521 -19.17 -23.00 7.16
C LEU A 521 -18.50 -23.83 6.07
N SER A 522 -17.30 -24.36 6.35
CA SER A 522 -16.71 -25.45 5.56
C SER A 522 -17.19 -26.81 6.06
N VAL A 523 -17.54 -27.68 5.11
CA VAL A 523 -17.94 -29.07 5.38
C VAL A 523 -17.19 -30.01 4.46
N ASP A 524 -16.48 -30.97 5.05
CA ASP A 524 -15.93 -32.13 4.35
C ASP A 524 -16.96 -33.27 4.47
N TRP A 525 -17.45 -33.76 3.35
CA TRP A 525 -18.54 -34.73 3.26
C TRP A 525 -18.04 -36.17 3.10
N SER A 526 -18.89 -37.14 3.46
CA SER A 526 -18.60 -38.57 3.33
C SER A 526 -18.52 -39.07 1.88
N ASP A 527 -19.02 -38.29 0.90
CA ASP A 527 -18.86 -38.54 -0.55
C ASP A 527 -17.49 -38.04 -1.08
N GLY A 528 -16.61 -37.56 -0.20
CA GLY A 528 -15.29 -37.02 -0.54
C GLY A 528 -15.32 -35.57 -1.02
N HIS A 529 -16.48 -34.91 -0.98
CA HIS A 529 -16.62 -33.52 -1.43
C HIS A 529 -16.32 -32.52 -0.31
N ARG A 530 -15.70 -31.39 -0.66
CA ARG A 530 -15.55 -30.24 0.25
C ARG A 530 -16.45 -29.11 -0.22
N SER A 531 -17.27 -28.58 0.68
CA SER A 531 -18.23 -27.52 0.37
C SER A 531 -18.05 -26.35 1.32
N LEU A 532 -18.20 -25.14 0.80
CA LEU A 532 -18.26 -23.92 1.58
C LEU A 532 -19.68 -23.36 1.50
N TYR A 533 -20.26 -23.01 2.65
CA TYR A 533 -21.61 -22.49 2.77
C TYR A 533 -21.60 -21.16 3.50
N PRO A 534 -21.84 -20.03 2.81
CA PRO A 534 -22.07 -18.76 3.50
C PRO A 534 -23.20 -18.89 4.54
N TYR A 535 -23.04 -18.36 5.74
CA TYR A 535 -24.04 -18.49 6.82
C TYR A 535 -25.41 -17.95 6.40
N ARG A 536 -25.44 -16.88 5.59
CA ARG A 536 -26.65 -16.37 4.97
C ARG A 536 -27.36 -17.40 4.08
N GLN A 537 -26.60 -18.20 3.32
CA GLN A 537 -27.19 -19.26 2.51
C GLN A 537 -27.86 -20.29 3.41
N ILE A 538 -27.21 -20.68 4.51
CA ILE A 538 -27.78 -21.61 5.50
C ILE A 538 -29.06 -21.02 6.10
N GLN A 539 -29.04 -19.75 6.51
CA GLN A 539 -30.22 -19.05 7.04
C GLN A 539 -31.36 -18.96 6.01
N SER A 540 -31.06 -18.68 4.74
CA SER A 540 -32.05 -18.65 3.65
C SER A 540 -32.70 -20.02 3.42
N LEU A 541 -31.91 -21.10 3.53
CA LEU A 541 -32.43 -22.48 3.46
C LEU A 541 -33.33 -22.82 4.65
N LEU A 542 -32.97 -22.39 5.86
CA LEU A 542 -33.79 -22.57 7.07
C LEU A 542 -35.10 -21.79 6.98
N ALA A 543 -35.07 -20.58 6.41
CA ALA A 543 -36.25 -19.75 6.16
C ALA A 543 -37.15 -20.27 5.01
N GLY A 544 -36.71 -21.29 4.26
CA GLY A 544 -37.45 -21.84 3.12
C GLY A 544 -37.45 -20.94 1.87
N GLU A 545 -36.55 -19.96 1.79
CA GLU A 545 -36.44 -19.05 0.63
C GLU A 545 -35.62 -19.71 -0.48
N THR A 546 -36.26 -20.01 -1.62
CA THR A 546 -35.57 -20.53 -2.81
C THR A 546 -35.00 -19.41 -3.68
N SER A 547 -33.77 -18.96 -3.38
CA SER A 547 -32.97 -17.95 -4.12
C SER A 547 -33.59 -16.54 -4.26
N PRO A 548 -32.78 -15.47 -4.33
CA PRO A 548 -33.30 -14.12 -4.54
C PRO A 548 -33.93 -14.00 -5.93
N LYS A 549 -35.00 -13.20 -6.01
CA LYS A 549 -35.68 -12.85 -7.27
C LYS A 549 -34.64 -12.45 -8.32
N LYS A 550 -34.73 -13.12 -9.48
CA LYS A 550 -34.15 -12.69 -10.75
C LYS A 550 -34.60 -11.24 -11.01
N GLU A 551 -33.81 -10.25 -10.63
CA GLU A 551 -33.96 -8.90 -11.19
C GLU A 551 -33.42 -8.95 -12.62
N MET A 552 -34.26 -9.46 -13.52
CA MET A 552 -34.25 -9.04 -14.89
C MET A 552 -34.72 -7.58 -14.91
N ARG A 553 -33.77 -6.65 -14.94
CA ARG A 553 -34.02 -5.36 -15.57
C ARG A 553 -33.26 -5.34 -16.88
N ILE A 554 -34.05 -5.15 -17.93
CA ILE A 554 -33.71 -5.06 -19.35
C ILE A 554 -32.65 -3.99 -19.56
#